data_AF-A0A7S2U177-F1
#
_entry.id   AF-A0A7S2U177-F1
#
_cell.length_a   1.000
_cell.length_b   1.000
_cell.length_c   1.000
_cell.angle_alpha   90.00
_cell.angle_beta   90.00
_cell.angle_gamma   90.00
#
_symmetry.space_group_name_H-M   'P 1'
#
loop_
_entity.id
_entity.type
_entity.pdbx_description
1 polymer ?
#
loop_
_entity_poly.entity_id
_entity_poly.type
_entity_poly.pdbx_seq_one_letter_code
_entity_poly.pdbx_strand_id
1 'polypeptide(L)'
;AVWLLDEALKQLEEVRAEQKALSSDEFARLPAYARHRREAQFIQLQRTTRSQMNLAYASIQMIGYMSQGHRQPFLSSELVNRVAEMINYYINKLNGPRVSSLKVKDPKKFGFRPKALLRELIRIFLNFAQDPAFLKAVASDARSYDPQVFKNAASNLERCDIVNDAEQQRFHVVLGRLETLAQEMKREEDALGDVPSKYLDPLMATVMCDPVMLPQSKVVVDRAVIKRHLLNSTTDPFNRSVLHIEDLVEMPKLRSEILAFVESRKKIAAAKAKVIPEDSKD
;
A
#
# COMPACT_ATOMS: atom_id res chain seq x y z
N ALA A 1 -6.83 9.11 3.04
CA ALA A 1 -7.09 8.69 1.64
C ALA A 1 -7.41 7.19 1.55
N VAL A 2 -6.54 6.28 2.03
CA VAL A 2 -6.73 4.79 2.02
C VAL A 2 -8.15 4.34 2.43
N TRP A 3 -8.69 4.93 3.48
CA TRP A 3 -10.02 4.57 3.99
C TRP A 3 -11.18 5.07 3.11
N LEU A 4 -11.06 6.26 2.50
CA LEU A 4 -12.17 6.91 1.80
C LEU A 4 -12.58 6.19 0.52
N LEU A 5 -11.63 5.78 -0.32
CA LEU A 5 -11.96 5.02 -1.53
C LEU A 5 -12.39 3.59 -1.20
N ASP A 6 -11.85 2.99 -0.13
CA ASP A 6 -12.28 1.65 0.30
C ASP A 6 -13.75 1.67 0.74
N GLU A 7 -14.12 2.64 1.57
CA GLU A 7 -15.49 2.87 2.02
C GLU A 7 -16.42 3.18 0.87
N ALA A 8 -16.02 4.07 -0.04
CA ALA A 8 -16.83 4.42 -1.21
C ALA A 8 -17.06 3.21 -2.14
N LEU A 9 -16.06 2.32 -2.30
CA LEU A 9 -16.22 1.07 -3.06
C LEU A 9 -17.14 0.07 -2.35
N LYS A 10 -17.09 -0.03 -1.01
CA LYS A 10 -18.01 -0.87 -0.22
C LYS A 10 -19.45 -0.37 -0.35
N GLN A 11 -19.69 0.93 -0.21
CA GLN A 11 -21.01 1.51 -0.42
C GLN A 11 -21.54 1.28 -1.84
N LEU A 12 -20.65 1.27 -2.84
CA LEU A 12 -21.03 0.96 -4.21
C LEU A 12 -21.43 -0.51 -4.38
N GLU A 13 -20.84 -1.43 -3.62
CA GLU A 13 -21.28 -2.84 -3.53
C GLU A 13 -22.65 -2.97 -2.86
N GLU A 14 -22.89 -2.22 -1.78
CA GLU A 14 -24.19 -2.15 -1.12
C GLU A 14 -25.29 -1.61 -2.04
N VAL A 15 -24.99 -0.54 -2.80
CA VAL A 15 -25.89 -0.02 -3.83
C VAL A 15 -26.24 -1.12 -4.84
N ARG A 16 -25.26 -1.92 -5.30
CA ARG A 16 -25.52 -3.03 -6.22
C ARG A 16 -26.44 -4.08 -5.61
N ALA A 17 -26.18 -4.45 -4.35
CA ALA A 17 -26.99 -5.43 -3.63
C ALA A 17 -28.44 -4.94 -3.47
N GLU A 18 -28.63 -3.68 -3.07
CA GLU A 18 -29.96 -3.07 -2.97
C GLU A 18 -30.63 -2.91 -4.33
N GLN A 19 -29.91 -2.57 -5.40
CA GLN A 19 -30.49 -2.57 -6.76
C GLN A 19 -31.05 -3.93 -7.15
N LYS A 20 -30.37 -5.02 -6.77
CA LYS A 20 -30.84 -6.39 -7.02
C LYS A 20 -32.04 -6.72 -6.14
N ALA A 21 -32.00 -6.36 -4.86
CA ALA A 21 -33.09 -6.61 -3.92
C ALA A 21 -34.37 -5.84 -4.29
N LEU A 22 -34.26 -4.58 -4.70
CA LEU A 22 -35.39 -3.76 -5.15
C LEU A 22 -35.98 -4.24 -6.49
N SER A 23 -35.23 -5.02 -7.27
CA SER A 23 -35.71 -5.61 -8.52
C SER A 23 -36.27 -7.03 -8.33
N SER A 24 -36.40 -7.54 -7.10
CA SER A 24 -36.86 -8.91 -6.84
C SER A 24 -38.38 -9.00 -6.67
N ASP A 25 -38.94 -10.18 -6.98
CA ASP A 25 -40.35 -10.48 -6.74
C ASP A 25 -40.72 -10.41 -5.25
N GLU A 26 -39.76 -10.74 -4.38
CA GLU A 26 -39.93 -10.64 -2.93
C GLU A 26 -40.18 -9.18 -2.51
N PHE A 27 -39.42 -8.24 -3.07
CA PHE A 27 -39.66 -6.81 -2.84
C PHE A 27 -41.02 -6.37 -3.37
N ALA A 28 -41.42 -6.86 -4.55
CA ALA A 28 -42.72 -6.55 -5.13
C ALA A 28 -43.90 -7.00 -4.25
N ARG A 29 -43.74 -8.09 -3.49
CA ARG A 29 -44.74 -8.64 -2.57
C ARG A 29 -44.82 -7.93 -1.22
N LEU A 30 -43.88 -7.04 -0.90
CA LEU A 30 -43.91 -6.29 0.36
C LEU A 30 -45.08 -5.29 0.42
N PRO A 31 -45.61 -4.99 1.64
CA PRO A 31 -46.58 -3.92 1.83
C PRO A 31 -46.05 -2.56 1.33
N ALA A 32 -46.94 -1.71 0.84
CA ALA A 32 -46.58 -0.41 0.25
C ALA A 32 -45.70 0.46 1.16
N TYR A 33 -46.02 0.53 2.47
CA TYR A 33 -45.21 1.26 3.45
C TYR A 33 -43.76 0.73 3.53
N ALA A 34 -43.57 -0.60 3.53
CA ALA A 34 -42.25 -1.21 3.63
C ALA A 34 -41.44 -0.98 2.36
N ARG A 35 -42.09 -1.00 1.19
CA ARG A 35 -41.46 -0.65 -0.10
C ARG A 35 -40.99 0.80 -0.11
N HIS A 36 -41.86 1.75 0.23
CA HIS A 36 -41.50 3.17 0.29
C HIS A 36 -40.37 3.46 1.28
N ARG A 37 -40.36 2.82 2.45
CA ARG A 37 -39.26 2.97 3.42
C ARG A 37 -37.93 2.51 2.83
N ARG A 38 -37.91 1.35 2.16
CA ARG A 38 -36.67 0.80 1.55
C ARG A 38 -36.20 1.62 0.36
N GLU A 39 -37.12 2.11 -0.47
CA GLU A 39 -36.81 3.05 -1.56
C GLU A 39 -36.19 4.35 -1.02
N ALA A 40 -36.74 4.92 0.06
CA ALA A 40 -36.18 6.11 0.70
C ALA A 40 -34.77 5.87 1.25
N GLN A 41 -34.55 4.72 1.92
CA GLN A 41 -33.22 4.30 2.38
C GLN A 41 -32.24 4.15 1.22
N PHE A 42 -32.68 3.57 0.11
CA PHE A 42 -31.86 3.41 -1.08
C PHE A 42 -31.50 4.76 -1.72
N ILE A 43 -32.42 5.72 -1.79
CA ILE A 43 -32.14 7.09 -2.25
C ILE A 43 -31.05 7.73 -1.38
N GLN A 44 -31.14 7.56 -0.06
CA GLN A 44 -30.13 8.09 0.87
C GLN A 44 -28.77 7.42 0.66
N LEU A 45 -28.73 6.08 0.57
CA LEU A 45 -27.51 5.34 0.27
C LEU A 45 -26.86 5.83 -1.03
N GLN A 46 -27.66 6.06 -2.09
CA GLN A 46 -27.15 6.57 -3.35
C GLN A 46 -26.49 7.95 -3.22
N ARG A 47 -27.10 8.85 -2.45
CA ARG A 47 -26.56 10.21 -2.20
C ARG A 47 -25.24 10.14 -1.44
N THR A 48 -25.19 9.36 -0.36
CA THR A 48 -23.97 9.20 0.45
C THR A 48 -22.84 8.58 -0.37
N THR A 49 -23.13 7.50 -1.11
CA THR A 49 -22.15 6.82 -1.98
C THR A 49 -21.54 7.80 -2.99
N ARG A 50 -22.37 8.61 -3.65
CA ARG A 50 -21.89 9.61 -4.61
C ARG A 50 -20.99 10.65 -3.95
N SER A 51 -21.38 11.15 -2.77
CA SER A 51 -20.59 12.14 -2.02
C SER A 51 -19.22 11.58 -1.64
N GLN A 52 -19.17 10.36 -1.10
CA GLN A 52 -17.92 9.71 -0.71
C GLN A 52 -17.02 9.40 -1.91
N MET A 53 -17.58 8.93 -3.03
CA MET A 53 -16.83 8.71 -4.27
C MET A 53 -16.19 10.02 -4.78
N ASN A 54 -16.93 11.12 -4.75
CA ASN A 54 -16.40 12.43 -5.15
C ASN A 54 -15.26 12.89 -4.23
N LEU A 55 -15.42 12.73 -2.91
CA LEU A 55 -14.39 13.09 -1.94
C LEU A 55 -13.12 12.24 -2.09
N ALA A 56 -13.28 10.93 -2.30
CA ALA A 56 -12.17 10.02 -2.58
C ALA A 56 -11.43 10.42 -3.85
N TYR A 57 -12.16 10.77 -4.92
CA TYR A 57 -11.58 11.21 -6.18
C TYR A 57 -10.83 12.54 -6.03
N ALA A 58 -11.44 13.53 -5.37
CA ALA A 58 -10.81 14.82 -5.11
C ALA A 58 -9.52 14.68 -4.29
N SER A 59 -9.50 13.77 -3.31
CA SER A 59 -8.31 13.47 -2.51
C SER A 59 -7.17 12.92 -3.37
N ILE A 60 -7.47 11.99 -4.28
CA ILE A 60 -6.47 11.41 -5.19
C ILE A 60 -5.98 12.44 -6.20
N GLN A 61 -6.87 13.30 -6.73
CA GLN A 61 -6.50 14.40 -7.61
C GLN A 61 -5.58 15.41 -6.92
N MET A 62 -5.84 15.73 -5.64
CA MET A 62 -4.97 16.61 -4.86
C MET A 62 -3.56 16.01 -4.72
N ILE A 63 -3.46 14.72 -4.38
CA ILE A 63 -2.17 14.02 -4.32
C ILE A 63 -1.51 14.00 -5.71
N GLY A 64 -2.28 13.75 -6.76
CA GLY A 64 -1.85 13.83 -8.16
C GLY A 64 -1.20 15.16 -8.49
N TYR A 65 -1.91 16.26 -8.23
CA TYR A 65 -1.42 17.61 -8.45
C TYR A 65 -0.14 17.91 -7.65
N MET A 66 -0.14 17.62 -6.34
CA MET A 66 1.03 17.87 -5.50
C MET A 66 2.23 17.01 -5.92
N SER A 67 2.02 15.77 -6.35
CA SER A 67 3.10 14.87 -6.76
C SER A 67 3.89 15.37 -8.00
N GLN A 68 3.36 16.31 -8.77
CA GLN A 68 4.06 16.83 -9.95
C GLN A 68 5.22 17.77 -9.57
N GLY A 69 5.11 18.53 -8.48
CA GLY A 69 6.10 19.55 -8.08
C GLY A 69 6.51 19.55 -6.60
N HIS A 70 5.70 18.97 -5.72
CA HIS A 70 5.84 19.06 -4.27
C HIS A 70 5.77 17.65 -3.64
N ARG A 71 6.71 16.79 -4.03
CA ARG A 71 6.74 15.38 -3.61
C ARG A 71 7.27 15.15 -2.20
N GLN A 72 8.19 16.02 -1.75
CA GLN A 72 8.95 15.85 -0.52
C GLN A 72 8.08 15.62 0.74
N PRO A 73 6.93 16.30 0.93
CA PRO A 73 6.05 16.01 2.07
C PRO A 73 5.56 14.56 2.11
N PHE A 74 5.33 13.91 0.96
CA PHE A 74 4.87 12.52 0.87
C PHE A 74 6.00 11.50 0.98
N LEU A 75 7.25 11.95 0.77
CA LEU A 75 8.45 11.11 0.73
C LEU A 75 9.26 11.18 2.03
N SER A 76 8.74 11.85 3.07
CA SER A 76 9.36 11.83 4.38
C SER A 76 9.40 10.41 4.97
N SER A 77 10.35 10.14 5.87
CA SER A 77 10.51 8.84 6.52
C SER A 77 9.24 8.32 7.21
N GLU A 78 8.39 9.25 7.65
CA GLU A 78 7.13 8.98 8.35
C GLU A 78 6.00 8.56 7.40
N LEU A 79 6.02 9.06 6.16
CA LEU A 79 4.90 8.96 5.22
C LEU A 79 5.18 8.06 4.02
N VAL A 80 6.43 7.92 3.58
CA VAL A 80 6.79 7.20 2.35
C VAL A 80 6.23 5.77 2.32
N ASN A 81 6.33 5.02 3.43
CA ASN A 81 5.78 3.68 3.54
C ASN A 81 4.24 3.68 3.43
N ARG A 82 3.56 4.62 4.10
CA ARG A 82 2.09 4.72 4.05
C ARG A 82 1.59 5.07 2.64
N VAL A 83 2.32 5.93 1.94
CA VAL A 83 1.99 6.32 0.56
C VAL A 83 2.24 5.16 -0.40
N ALA A 84 3.34 4.42 -0.23
CA ALA A 84 3.64 3.22 -1.01
C ALA A 84 2.59 2.12 -0.79
N GLU A 85 2.30 1.77 0.47
CA GLU A 85 1.26 0.81 0.87
C GLU A 85 -0.10 1.19 0.29
N MET A 86 -0.48 2.48 0.35
CA MET A 86 -1.72 2.98 -0.24
C MET A 86 -1.77 2.74 -1.75
N ILE A 87 -0.70 3.06 -2.47
CA ILE A 87 -0.63 2.94 -3.92
C ILE A 87 -0.68 1.46 -4.33
N ASN A 88 0.11 0.60 -3.69
CA ASN A 88 0.09 -0.85 -3.92
C ASN A 88 -1.31 -1.42 -3.72
N TYR A 89 -1.91 -1.13 -2.56
CA TYR A 89 -3.25 -1.59 -2.22
C TYR A 89 -4.27 -1.21 -3.29
N TYR A 90 -4.28 0.05 -3.76
CA TYR A 90 -5.26 0.47 -4.75
C TYR A 90 -4.99 -0.03 -6.16
N ILE A 91 -3.72 -0.14 -6.57
CA ILE A 91 -3.37 -0.74 -7.86
C ILE A 91 -3.85 -2.21 -7.88
N ASN A 92 -3.60 -2.97 -6.82
CA ASN A 92 -4.15 -4.32 -6.65
C ASN A 92 -5.67 -4.34 -6.68
N LYS A 93 -6.31 -3.50 -5.88
CA LYS A 93 -7.75 -3.51 -5.74
C LYS A 93 -8.46 -3.20 -7.06
N LEU A 94 -7.95 -2.22 -7.82
CA LEU A 94 -8.53 -1.79 -9.10
C LEU A 94 -8.27 -2.79 -10.23
N ASN A 95 -7.17 -3.53 -10.19
CA ASN A 95 -6.90 -4.62 -11.14
C ASN A 95 -7.48 -5.97 -10.69
N GLY A 96 -8.08 -6.04 -9.49
CA GLY A 96 -8.67 -7.25 -8.95
C GLY A 96 -10.04 -7.61 -9.54
N PRO A 97 -10.48 -8.87 -9.37
CA PRO A 97 -11.78 -9.34 -9.87
C PRO A 97 -12.96 -8.61 -9.21
N ARG A 98 -12.78 -8.15 -7.96
CA ARG A 98 -13.81 -7.46 -7.18
C ARG A 98 -14.31 -6.19 -7.89
N VAL A 99 -13.40 -5.30 -8.27
CA VAL A 99 -13.73 -4.07 -9.00
C VAL A 99 -14.21 -4.38 -10.43
N SER A 100 -13.58 -5.35 -11.10
CA SER A 100 -14.00 -5.78 -12.44
C SER A 100 -15.44 -6.32 -12.48
N SER A 101 -15.88 -6.94 -11.38
CA SER A 101 -17.23 -7.50 -11.23
C SER A 101 -18.28 -6.46 -10.82
N LEU A 102 -17.88 -5.26 -10.37
CA LEU A 102 -18.74 -4.24 -9.79
C LEU A 102 -19.55 -3.51 -10.87
N LYS A 103 -20.61 -4.17 -11.33
CA LYS A 103 -21.55 -3.64 -12.33
C LYS A 103 -22.79 -3.08 -11.63
N VAL A 104 -22.72 -1.81 -11.26
CA VAL A 104 -23.85 -1.02 -10.75
C VAL A 104 -24.65 -0.47 -11.92
N LYS A 105 -25.99 -0.45 -11.82
CA LYS A 105 -26.84 0.26 -12.81
C LYS A 105 -26.56 1.77 -12.70
N ASP A 106 -26.36 2.43 -13.84
CA ASP A 106 -26.01 3.85 -13.96
C ASP A 106 -24.72 4.27 -13.20
N PRO A 107 -23.55 3.66 -13.51
CA PRO A 107 -22.30 3.92 -12.79
C PRO A 107 -21.87 5.40 -12.88
N LYS A 108 -22.27 6.11 -13.95
CA LYS A 108 -22.03 7.54 -14.13
C LYS A 108 -22.63 8.38 -13.00
N LYS A 109 -23.77 7.96 -12.40
CA LYS A 109 -24.43 8.67 -11.29
C LYS A 109 -23.55 8.77 -10.04
N PHE A 110 -22.67 7.79 -9.84
CA PHE A 110 -21.76 7.71 -8.70
C PHE A 110 -20.36 8.25 -9.01
N GLY A 111 -20.12 8.75 -10.22
CA GLY A 111 -18.80 9.22 -10.63
C GLY A 111 -17.74 8.11 -10.71
N PHE A 112 -18.14 6.84 -10.67
CA PHE A 112 -17.20 5.72 -10.62
C PHE A 112 -16.56 5.49 -12.00
N ARG A 113 -15.28 5.85 -12.12
CA ARG A 113 -14.47 5.72 -13.33
C ARG A 113 -13.19 4.94 -13.03
N PRO A 114 -13.26 3.61 -12.86
CA PRO A 114 -12.13 2.81 -12.37
C PRO A 114 -10.88 2.93 -13.25
N LYS A 115 -11.05 3.00 -14.58
CA LYS A 115 -9.93 3.19 -15.51
C LYS A 115 -9.22 4.54 -15.35
N ALA A 116 -9.98 5.62 -15.22
CA ALA A 116 -9.42 6.95 -15.01
C ALA A 116 -8.72 7.05 -13.64
N LEU A 117 -9.30 6.39 -12.63
CA LEU A 117 -8.72 6.33 -11.29
C LEU A 117 -7.38 5.56 -11.28
N LEU A 118 -7.33 4.42 -11.97
CA LEU A 118 -6.11 3.63 -12.13
C LEU A 118 -5.02 4.45 -12.84
N ARG A 119 -5.38 5.21 -13.90
CA ARG A 119 -4.44 6.12 -14.56
C ARG A 119 -3.85 7.14 -13.58
N GLU A 120 -4.70 7.84 -12.81
CA GLU A 120 -4.19 8.86 -11.88
C GLU A 120 -3.29 8.25 -10.80
N LEU A 121 -3.62 7.07 -10.28
CA LEU A 121 -2.76 6.36 -9.33
C LEU A 121 -1.41 5.97 -9.94
N ILE A 122 -1.39 5.53 -11.20
CA ILE A 122 -0.14 5.21 -11.90
C ILE A 122 0.70 6.47 -12.15
N ARG A 123 0.07 7.60 -12.49
CA ARG A 123 0.78 8.88 -12.60
C ARG A 123 1.41 9.32 -11.28
N ILE A 124 0.65 9.21 -10.18
CA ILE A 124 1.17 9.48 -8.82
C ILE A 124 2.36 8.55 -8.52
N PHE A 125 2.22 7.25 -8.80
CA PHE A 125 3.29 6.28 -8.65
C PHE A 125 4.54 6.69 -9.44
N LEU A 126 4.42 7.04 -10.72
CA LEU A 126 5.55 7.45 -11.57
C LEU A 126 6.22 8.74 -11.10
N ASN A 127 5.45 9.65 -10.52
CA ASN A 127 5.97 10.89 -9.96
C ASN A 127 6.84 10.62 -8.73
N PHE A 128 6.39 9.74 -7.83
CA PHE A 128 7.13 9.35 -6.64
C PHE A 128 8.27 8.37 -6.93
N ALA A 129 8.15 7.51 -7.94
CA ALA A 129 9.16 6.52 -8.33
C ALA A 129 10.51 7.08 -8.78
N GLN A 130 10.63 8.39 -8.94
CA GLN A 130 11.93 9.02 -9.14
C GLN A 130 12.78 9.00 -7.86
N ASP A 131 12.14 8.88 -6.69
CA ASP A 131 12.79 8.76 -5.40
C ASP A 131 13.05 7.28 -5.07
N PRO A 132 14.32 6.87 -4.85
CA PRO A 132 14.66 5.50 -4.52
C PRO A 132 14.02 4.99 -3.22
N ALA A 133 13.81 5.86 -2.22
CA ALA A 133 13.19 5.48 -0.96
C ALA A 133 11.73 5.06 -1.18
N PHE A 134 11.02 5.71 -2.10
CA PHE A 134 9.67 5.31 -2.47
C PHE A 134 9.64 3.95 -3.18
N LEU A 135 10.53 3.69 -4.14
CA LEU A 135 10.60 2.38 -4.80
C LEU A 135 10.93 1.27 -3.81
N LYS A 136 11.84 1.54 -2.87
CA LYS A 136 12.17 0.60 -1.79
C LYS A 136 10.95 0.33 -0.91
N ALA A 137 10.22 1.37 -0.51
CA ALA A 137 9.00 1.24 0.27
C ALA A 137 7.91 0.42 -0.46
N VAL A 138 7.75 0.63 -1.78
CA VAL A 138 6.85 -0.16 -2.62
C VAL A 138 7.25 -1.63 -2.63
N ALA A 139 8.54 -1.94 -2.83
CA ALA A 139 9.04 -3.30 -2.87
C ALA A 139 9.00 -4.01 -1.51
N SER A 140 9.15 -3.27 -0.40
CA SER A 140 9.11 -3.79 0.97
C SER A 140 7.71 -4.20 1.43
N ASP A 141 6.64 -3.75 0.78
CA ASP A 141 5.27 -4.08 1.17
C ASP A 141 4.87 -5.48 0.66
N ALA A 142 5.37 -6.52 1.34
CA ALA A 142 5.11 -7.92 1.00
C ALA A 142 3.62 -8.33 1.02
N ARG A 143 2.74 -7.50 1.60
CA ARG A 143 1.29 -7.78 1.68
C ARG A 143 0.56 -7.42 0.39
N SER A 144 1.01 -6.37 -0.29
CA SER A 144 0.31 -5.81 -1.45
C SER A 144 1.19 -5.66 -2.69
N TYR A 145 2.51 -5.73 -2.60
CA TYR A 145 3.33 -5.68 -3.80
C TYR A 145 3.29 -7.02 -4.54
N ASP A 146 2.78 -6.98 -5.78
CA ASP A 146 2.84 -8.10 -6.73
C ASP A 146 3.30 -7.58 -8.10
N PRO A 147 4.51 -7.95 -8.57
CA PRO A 147 5.01 -7.55 -9.88
C PRO A 147 4.05 -7.86 -11.03
N GLN A 148 3.31 -8.97 -10.95
CA GLN A 148 2.38 -9.38 -12.00
C GLN A 148 1.19 -8.42 -12.07
N VAL A 149 0.71 -7.91 -10.94
CA VAL A 149 -0.36 -6.91 -10.94
C VAL A 149 0.09 -5.63 -11.63
N PHE A 150 1.31 -5.17 -11.36
CA PHE A 150 1.85 -3.97 -12.01
C PHE A 150 2.02 -4.16 -13.53
N LYS A 151 2.48 -5.34 -13.98
CA LYS A 151 2.53 -5.70 -15.41
C LYS A 151 1.14 -5.72 -16.06
N ASN A 152 0.16 -6.29 -15.36
CA ASN A 152 -1.23 -6.31 -15.82
C ASN A 152 -1.80 -4.89 -15.91
N ALA A 153 -1.48 -4.03 -14.94
CA ALA A 153 -1.89 -2.63 -14.94
C ALA A 153 -1.31 -1.86 -16.13
N ALA A 154 -0.02 -2.07 -16.46
CA ALA A 154 0.61 -1.50 -17.64
C ALA A 154 -0.10 -1.95 -18.93
N SER A 155 -0.34 -3.25 -19.08
CA SER A 155 -1.05 -3.83 -20.24
C SER A 155 -2.49 -3.30 -20.36
N ASN A 156 -3.18 -3.11 -19.23
CA ASN A 156 -4.54 -2.59 -19.20
C ASN A 156 -4.60 -1.12 -19.63
N LEU A 157 -3.61 -0.32 -19.27
CA LEU A 157 -3.53 1.08 -19.68
C LEU A 157 -3.28 1.22 -21.19
N GLU A 158 -2.37 0.42 -21.73
CA GLU A 158 -2.06 0.34 -23.17
C GLU A 158 -3.32 0.02 -23.99
N ARG A 159 -4.03 -1.05 -23.61
CA ARG A 159 -5.25 -1.49 -24.31
C ARG A 159 -6.40 -0.49 -24.29
N CYS A 160 -6.39 0.46 -23.36
CA CYS A 160 -7.47 1.42 -23.22
C CYS A 160 -7.17 2.77 -23.89
N ASP A 161 -5.98 2.97 -24.45
CA ASP A 161 -5.50 4.24 -25.03
C ASP A 161 -5.64 5.42 -24.04
N ILE A 162 -5.29 5.15 -22.78
CA ILE A 162 -5.50 6.06 -21.64
C ILE A 162 -4.23 6.86 -21.29
N VAL A 163 -3.07 6.39 -21.74
CA VAL A 163 -1.74 6.97 -21.54
C VAL A 163 -1.02 7.08 -22.89
N ASN A 164 -0.14 8.06 -23.06
CA ASN A 164 0.66 8.19 -24.28
C ASN A 164 1.90 7.26 -24.25
N ASP A 165 2.51 7.06 -25.41
CA ASP A 165 3.68 6.18 -25.57
C ASP A 165 4.83 6.52 -24.62
N ALA A 166 5.07 7.81 -24.37
CA ALA A 166 6.12 8.27 -23.46
C ALA A 166 5.84 7.90 -21.99
N GLU A 167 4.60 8.07 -21.53
CA GLU A 167 4.16 7.65 -20.19
C GLU A 167 4.24 6.12 -20.05
N GLN A 168 3.86 5.38 -21.09
CA GLN A 168 3.93 3.92 -21.11
C GLN A 168 5.38 3.42 -21.03
N GLN A 169 6.28 3.94 -21.87
CA GLN A 169 7.70 3.60 -21.83
C GLN A 169 8.32 3.91 -20.46
N ARG A 170 8.01 5.09 -19.91
CA ARG A 170 8.46 5.47 -18.57
C ARG A 170 7.98 4.47 -17.52
N PHE A 171 6.74 3.99 -17.64
CA PHE A 171 6.22 3.00 -16.71
C PHE A 171 6.97 1.67 -16.80
N HIS A 172 7.20 1.14 -18.00
CA HIS A 172 7.99 -0.09 -18.18
C HIS A 172 9.41 0.03 -17.60
N VAL A 173 10.08 1.17 -17.81
CA VAL A 173 11.42 1.42 -17.24
C VAL A 173 11.38 1.39 -15.72
N VAL A 174 10.38 2.03 -15.10
CA VAL A 174 10.23 2.04 -13.64
C VAL A 174 9.91 0.64 -13.11
N LEU A 175 9.08 -0.15 -13.81
CA LEU A 175 8.78 -1.53 -13.42
C LEU A 175 10.02 -2.42 -13.45
N GLY A 176 10.86 -2.31 -14.49
CA GLY A 176 12.12 -3.05 -14.55
C GLY A 176 13.06 -2.71 -13.39
N ARG A 177 13.16 -1.42 -13.03
CA ARG A 177 13.93 -0.97 -11.85
C ARG A 177 13.36 -1.53 -10.55
N LEU A 178 12.03 -1.49 -10.39
CA LEU A 178 11.35 -1.99 -9.20
C LEU A 178 11.51 -3.51 -9.05
N GLU A 179 11.42 -4.27 -10.14
CA GLU A 179 11.67 -5.72 -10.14
C GLU A 179 13.10 -6.05 -9.76
N THR A 180 14.07 -5.34 -10.34
CA THR A 180 15.50 -5.52 -10.01
C THR A 180 15.74 -5.25 -8.52
N LEU A 181 15.23 -4.13 -8.02
CA LEU A 181 15.33 -3.75 -6.61
C LEU A 181 14.69 -4.80 -5.69
N ALA A 182 13.49 -5.27 -6.02
CA ALA A 182 12.80 -6.30 -5.23
C ALA A 182 13.58 -7.62 -5.19
N GLN A 183 14.18 -8.02 -6.32
CA GLN A 183 15.03 -9.21 -6.38
C GLN A 183 16.31 -9.04 -5.56
N GLU A 184 16.95 -7.88 -5.63
CA GLU A 184 18.13 -7.55 -4.82
C GLU A 184 17.80 -7.60 -3.32
N MET A 185 16.71 -6.95 -2.91
CA MET A 185 16.25 -6.97 -1.52
C MET A 185 15.96 -8.38 -1.02
N LYS A 186 15.29 -9.21 -1.84
CA LYS A 186 15.04 -10.60 -1.51
C LYS A 186 16.35 -11.39 -1.36
N ARG A 187 17.31 -11.21 -2.27
CA ARG A 187 18.64 -11.85 -2.17
C ARG A 187 19.39 -11.41 -0.92
N GLU A 188 19.30 -10.13 -0.55
CA GLU A 188 19.90 -9.63 0.68
C GLU A 188 19.27 -10.25 1.93
N GLU A 189 17.95 -10.40 1.93
CA GLU A 189 17.20 -11.05 3.02
C GLU A 189 17.54 -12.54 3.13
N ASP A 190 17.51 -13.26 2.01
CA ASP A 190 17.90 -14.68 1.94
C ASP A 190 19.35 -14.89 2.41
N ALA A 191 20.25 -13.94 2.13
CA ALA A 191 21.65 -13.98 2.55
C ALA A 191 21.85 -13.82 4.07
N LEU A 192 20.90 -13.20 4.78
CA LEU A 192 20.97 -13.07 6.25
C LEU A 192 20.73 -14.40 6.95
N GLY A 193 19.93 -15.28 6.35
CA GLY A 193 19.55 -16.57 6.92
C GLY A 193 18.88 -16.43 8.28
N ASP A 194 19.20 -17.33 9.22
CA ASP A 194 18.65 -17.26 10.57
C ASP A 194 19.22 -16.06 11.35
N VAL A 195 18.35 -15.09 11.57
CA VAL A 195 18.61 -13.89 12.36
C VAL A 195 18.22 -14.15 13.83
N PRO A 196 19.11 -13.91 14.79
CA PRO A 196 18.77 -13.98 16.22
C PRO A 196 17.60 -13.05 16.58
N SER A 197 16.65 -13.55 17.37
CA SER A 197 15.44 -12.81 17.76
C SER A 197 15.73 -11.46 18.42
N LYS A 198 16.85 -11.33 19.15
CA LYS A 198 17.30 -10.06 19.76
C LYS A 198 17.62 -8.94 18.76
N TYR A 199 17.79 -9.26 17.48
CA TYR A 199 18.04 -8.30 16.40
C TYR A 199 16.77 -7.99 15.60
N LEU A 200 15.68 -8.70 15.86
CA LEU A 200 14.42 -8.53 15.16
C LEU A 200 13.49 -7.58 15.92
N ASP A 201 12.81 -6.73 15.19
CA ASP A 201 11.73 -5.92 15.72
C ASP A 201 10.56 -6.83 16.14
N PRO A 202 10.04 -6.71 17.37
CA PRO A 202 9.00 -7.59 17.87
C PRO A 202 7.62 -7.38 17.22
N LEU A 203 7.38 -6.25 16.54
CA LEU A 203 6.13 -5.98 15.83
C LEU A 203 6.20 -6.43 14.37
N MET A 204 7.32 -6.17 13.70
CA MET A 204 7.50 -6.41 12.27
C MET A 204 8.25 -7.70 11.94
N ALA A 205 8.91 -8.33 12.92
CA ALA A 205 9.78 -9.50 12.74
C ALA A 205 10.92 -9.28 11.72
N THR A 206 11.34 -8.03 11.52
CA THR A 206 12.42 -7.62 10.60
C THR A 206 13.65 -7.15 11.38
N VAL A 207 14.83 -7.20 10.78
CA VAL A 207 16.06 -6.69 11.39
C VAL A 207 15.92 -5.20 11.74
N MET A 208 16.17 -4.84 13.00
CA MET A 208 16.13 -3.44 13.45
C MET A 208 17.32 -2.66 12.86
N CYS A 209 17.06 -1.53 12.22
CA CYS A 209 18.09 -0.64 11.68
C CYS A 209 18.53 0.39 12.70
N ASP A 210 17.57 0.91 13.49
CA ASP A 210 17.82 1.90 14.53
C ASP A 210 17.06 1.50 15.82
N PRO A 211 17.61 0.56 16.60
CA PRO A 211 16.95 0.04 17.78
C PRO A 211 16.82 1.12 18.86
N VAL A 212 15.61 1.23 19.42
CA VAL A 212 15.27 2.10 20.55
C VAL A 212 14.51 1.31 21.59
N MET A 213 14.76 1.60 22.87
CA MET A 213 14.07 0.96 23.97
C MET A 213 12.92 1.84 24.45
N LEU A 214 11.76 1.20 24.63
CA LEU A 214 10.58 1.82 25.23
C LEU A 214 10.77 1.91 26.77
N PRO A 215 10.56 3.08 27.40
CA PRO A 215 10.95 3.31 28.78
C PRO A 215 10.18 2.47 29.80
N GLN A 216 8.90 2.19 29.55
CA GLN A 216 8.05 1.47 30.50
C GLN A 216 8.04 -0.05 30.25
N SER A 217 7.75 -0.47 29.02
CA SER A 217 7.74 -1.90 28.68
C SER A 217 9.13 -2.52 28.61
N LYS A 218 10.19 -1.70 28.49
CA LYS A 218 11.58 -2.12 28.27
C LYS A 218 11.78 -2.95 27.01
N VAL A 219 10.80 -2.96 26.12
CA VAL A 219 10.88 -3.64 24.83
C VAL A 219 11.71 -2.79 23.87
N VAL A 220 12.60 -3.43 23.11
CA VAL A 220 13.36 -2.78 22.05
C VAL A 220 12.62 -2.96 20.74
N VAL A 221 12.45 -1.86 20.01
CA VAL A 221 11.78 -1.79 18.72
C VAL A 221 12.62 -0.94 17.76
N ASP A 222 12.36 -1.05 16.47
CA ASP A 222 12.94 -0.14 15.50
C ASP A 222 12.27 1.25 15.59
N ARG A 223 13.08 2.32 15.54
CA ARG A 223 12.59 3.69 15.64
C ARG A 223 11.51 4.00 14.61
N ALA A 224 11.67 3.57 13.36
CA ALA A 224 10.70 3.89 12.32
C ALA A 224 9.34 3.22 12.61
N VAL A 225 9.36 2.02 13.18
CA VAL A 225 8.17 1.25 13.56
C VAL A 225 7.41 1.96 14.69
N ILE A 226 8.10 2.37 15.77
CA ILE A 226 7.44 3.06 16.88
C ILE A 226 6.98 4.47 16.50
N LYS A 227 7.76 5.22 15.71
CA LYS A 227 7.32 6.53 15.18
C LYS A 227 6.00 6.40 14.42
N ARG A 228 5.87 5.36 13.58
CA ARG A 228 4.63 5.10 12.83
C ARG A 228 3.44 4.80 13.74
N HIS A 229 3.65 4.08 14.85
CA HIS A 229 2.62 3.84 15.85
C HIS A 229 2.16 5.15 16.50
N LEU A 230 3.12 5.98 16.92
CA LEU A 230 2.87 7.24 17.62
C LEU A 230 2.15 8.30 16.78
N LEU A 231 2.23 8.21 15.45
CA LEU A 231 1.40 9.03 14.54
C LEU A 231 -0.11 8.72 14.63
N ASN A 232 -0.48 7.53 15.10
CA ASN A 232 -1.87 7.10 15.22
C ASN A 232 -2.34 6.99 16.68
N SER A 233 -1.44 6.61 17.60
CA SER A 233 -1.73 6.39 19.02
C SER A 233 -0.55 6.79 19.88
N THR A 234 -0.73 7.70 20.84
CA THR A 234 0.33 8.20 21.75
C THR A 234 0.62 7.25 22.92
N THR A 235 0.67 5.95 22.64
CA THR A 235 0.80 4.90 23.64
C THR A 235 1.89 3.90 23.28
N ASP A 236 2.39 3.17 24.27
CA ASP A 236 3.22 1.99 24.06
C ASP A 236 2.36 0.81 23.53
N PRO A 237 2.74 0.16 22.41
CA PRO A 237 1.95 -0.91 21.80
C PRO A 237 1.88 -2.21 22.63
N PHE A 238 2.74 -2.39 23.63
CA PHE A 238 2.83 -3.62 24.45
C PHE A 238 2.07 -3.51 25.77
N ASN A 239 2.10 -2.35 26.43
CA ASN A 239 1.47 -2.15 27.73
C ASN A 239 0.41 -1.04 27.77
N ARG A 240 0.19 -0.33 26.66
CA ARG A 240 -0.80 0.77 26.49
C ARG A 240 -0.57 1.99 27.39
N SER A 241 0.61 2.11 28.00
CA SER A 241 1.00 3.32 28.72
C SER A 241 1.18 4.51 27.78
N VAL A 242 1.06 5.74 28.29
CA VAL A 242 1.35 6.95 27.49
C VAL A 242 2.84 6.97 27.13
N LEU A 243 3.13 7.25 25.85
CA LEU A 243 4.49 7.25 25.32
C LEU A 243 4.66 8.41 24.34
N HIS A 244 5.70 9.22 24.54
CA HIS A 244 6.12 10.25 23.60
C HIS A 244 7.43 9.87 22.89
N ILE A 245 7.69 10.51 21.75
CA ILE A 245 8.82 10.19 20.88
C ILE A 245 10.16 10.60 21.52
N GLU A 246 10.13 11.59 22.39
CA GLU A 246 11.26 12.10 23.16
C GLU A 246 11.68 11.16 24.29
N ASP A 247 10.76 10.30 24.76
CA ASP A 247 10.99 9.36 25.86
C ASP A 247 11.75 8.09 25.41
N LEU A 248 12.05 7.97 24.12
CA LEU A 248 12.71 6.81 23.54
C LEU A 248 14.19 6.77 23.95
N VAL A 249 14.64 5.61 24.44
CA VAL A 249 16.03 5.42 24.87
C VAL A 249 16.85 4.82 23.74
N GLU A 250 17.92 5.51 23.33
CA GLU A 250 18.87 5.05 22.29
C GLU A 250 19.57 3.74 22.68
N MET A 251 19.72 2.81 21.73
CA MET A 251 20.45 1.54 21.94
C MET A 251 21.69 1.43 21.03
N PRO A 252 22.70 2.32 21.17
CA PRO A 252 23.83 2.39 20.24
C PRO A 252 24.69 1.11 20.23
N LYS A 253 24.84 0.44 21.39
CA LYS A 253 25.56 -0.84 21.48
C LYS A 253 24.88 -1.93 20.65
N LEU A 254 23.56 -2.08 20.81
CA LEU A 254 22.78 -3.04 20.05
C LEU A 254 22.77 -2.71 18.56
N ARG A 255 22.67 -1.42 18.20
CA ARG A 255 22.79 -0.97 16.82
C ARG A 255 24.11 -1.42 16.19
N SER A 256 25.24 -1.23 16.88
CA SER A 256 26.55 -1.68 16.42
C SER A 256 26.64 -3.20 16.31
N GLU A 257 26.06 -3.96 17.25
CA GLU A 257 25.98 -5.42 17.16
C GLU A 257 25.22 -5.89 15.92
N ILE A 258 24.05 -5.28 15.65
CA ILE A 258 23.22 -5.64 14.49
C ILE A 258 23.97 -5.33 13.19
N LEU A 259 24.61 -4.16 13.10
CA LEU A 259 25.40 -3.78 11.92
C LEU A 259 26.53 -4.77 11.67
N ALA A 260 27.29 -5.13 12.70
CA ALA A 260 28.36 -6.13 12.59
C ALA A 260 27.83 -7.51 12.17
N PHE A 261 26.68 -7.92 12.71
CA PHE A 261 26.02 -9.16 12.33
C PHE A 261 25.64 -9.16 10.84
N VAL A 262 24.94 -8.11 10.38
CA VAL A 262 24.52 -7.96 8.98
C VAL A 262 25.72 -7.97 8.04
N GLU A 263 26.78 -7.23 8.37
CA GLU A 263 28.00 -7.17 7.56
C GLU A 263 28.69 -8.55 7.49
N SER A 264 28.76 -9.27 8.61
CA SER A 264 29.32 -10.62 8.64
C SER A 264 28.57 -11.59 7.73
N ARG A 265 27.23 -11.54 7.73
CA ARG A 265 26.37 -12.36 6.86
C ARG A 265 26.54 -12.00 5.40
N LYS A 266 26.58 -10.71 5.06
CA LYS A 266 26.85 -10.24 3.69
C LYS A 266 28.21 -10.74 3.16
N LYS A 267 29.27 -10.70 3.99
CA LYS A 267 30.60 -11.23 3.62
C LYS A 267 30.57 -12.74 3.37
N ILE A 268 29.89 -13.51 4.22
CA ILE A 268 29.73 -14.96 4.06
C ILE A 268 28.98 -15.29 2.77
N ALA A 269 27.88 -14.58 2.48
CA ALA A 269 27.11 -14.78 1.26
C ALA A 269 27.92 -14.45 0.00
N ALA A 270 28.66 -13.33 0.01
CA ALA A 270 29.54 -12.94 -1.09
C ALA A 270 30.68 -13.95 -1.32
N ALA A 271 31.26 -14.51 -0.26
CA ALA A 271 32.27 -15.56 -0.37
C ALA A 271 31.69 -16.85 -0.98
N LYS A 272 30.50 -17.27 -0.55
CA LYS A 272 29.81 -18.44 -1.14
C LYS A 272 29.49 -18.25 -2.62
N ALA A 273 29.07 -17.06 -3.03
CA ALA A 273 28.79 -16.74 -4.42
C ALA A 273 30.03 -16.79 -5.34
N LYS A 274 31.24 -16.55 -4.79
CA LYS A 274 32.51 -16.65 -5.53
C LYS A 274 33.05 -18.08 -5.67
N VAL A 275 32.54 -19.02 -4.88
CA VAL A 275 33.05 -20.41 -4.80
C VAL A 275 32.24 -21.37 -5.69
N ILE A 276 31.13 -20.93 -6.31
CA ILE A 276 30.38 -21.72 -7.30
C ILE A 276 30.96 -21.40 -8.69
N PRO A 277 31.80 -22.26 -9.30
CA PRO A 277 32.30 -22.07 -10.66
C PRO A 277 31.26 -22.54 -11.68
N GLU A 278 31.39 -22.09 -12.92
CA GLU A 278 30.54 -22.36 -14.10
C GLU A 278 30.44 -23.84 -14.55
N ASP A 279 30.73 -24.83 -13.70
CA ASP A 279 30.71 -26.25 -14.06
C ASP A 279 29.31 -26.88 -13.88
N SER A 280 28.36 -26.46 -14.70
CA SER A 280 27.10 -27.21 -14.96
C SER A 280 26.49 -26.86 -16.32
N LYS A 281 27.35 -26.70 -17.33
CA LYS A 281 26.99 -26.80 -18.73
C LYS A 281 27.89 -27.84 -19.39
N ASP A 282 27.57 -29.10 -19.15
CA ASP A 282 27.86 -30.21 -20.06
C ASP A 282 26.55 -30.94 -20.35
#